data_AF-A0A090N529-F1
#
_entry.id   AF-A0A090N529-F1
#
_cell.length_a   1.000
_cell.length_b   1.000
_cell.length_c   1.000
_cell.angle_alpha   90.00
_cell.angle_beta   90.00
_cell.angle_gamma   90.00
#
_symmetry.space_group_name_H-M   'P 1'
#
loop_
_entity.id
_entity.type
_entity.pdbx_description
1 polymer ?
#
loop_
_entity_poly.entity_id
_entity_poly.type
_entity_poly.pdbx_seq_one_letter_code
_entity_poly.pdbx_strand_id
1 'polypeptide(L)'
;MASISDAITKDHRELKEYYNEVVNSEDLDHQERYGNQFTWELARHSVGEELIVYPAFEKYLGSKGKEMAEDDRKEHHRVKELLKEFQQLKPKDSEYVPKLKELWRVLSKHIEEEERSDLPTLEALD
;
A
#
# COMPACT_ATOMS: atom_id res chain seq x y z
N MET A 1 -7.72 22.45 -5.52
CA MET A 1 -7.04 21.37 -6.29
C MET A 1 -6.87 20.21 -5.33
N ALA A 2 -6.93 18.95 -5.78
CA ALA A 2 -6.64 17.82 -4.90
C ALA A 2 -5.15 17.82 -4.53
N SER A 3 -4.81 17.55 -3.27
CA SER A 3 -3.42 17.42 -2.82
C SER A 3 -2.84 16.04 -3.16
N ILE A 4 -1.54 15.86 -2.92
CA ILE A 4 -0.91 14.53 -3.03
C ILE A 4 -1.48 13.60 -1.96
N SER A 5 -1.67 14.11 -0.73
CA SER A 5 -2.31 13.36 0.36
C SER A 5 -3.74 12.92 0.03
N ASP A 6 -4.53 13.75 -0.67
CA ASP A 6 -5.87 13.36 -1.11
C ASP A 6 -5.84 12.14 -2.04
N ALA A 7 -4.86 12.09 -2.94
CA ALA A 7 -4.70 10.98 -3.88
C ALA A 7 -4.23 9.70 -3.17
N ILE A 8 -3.23 9.80 -2.31
CA ILE A 8 -2.66 8.66 -1.58
C ILE A 8 -3.66 8.07 -0.59
N THR A 9 -4.29 8.92 0.23
CA THR A 9 -5.32 8.46 1.18
C THR A 9 -6.54 7.86 0.47
N LYS A 10 -6.81 8.25 -0.78
CA LYS A 10 -7.85 7.61 -1.60
C LYS A 10 -7.43 6.19 -2.00
N ASP A 11 -6.21 6.00 -2.49
CA ASP A 11 -5.67 4.68 -2.81
C ASP A 11 -5.66 3.77 -1.56
N HIS A 12 -5.30 4.28 -0.38
CA HIS A 12 -5.35 3.54 0.89
C HIS A 12 -6.76 3.08 1.27
N ARG A 13 -7.77 3.94 1.10
CA ARG A 13 -9.17 3.58 1.36
C ARG A 13 -9.63 2.47 0.42
N GLU A 14 -9.32 2.60 -0.87
CA GLU A 14 -9.67 1.60 -1.88
C GLU A 14 -8.97 0.24 -1.59
N LEU A 15 -7.69 0.25 -1.24
CA LEU A 15 -6.96 -0.95 -0.81
C LEU A 15 -7.61 -1.64 0.39
N LYS A 16 -8.01 -0.87 1.40
CA LYS A 16 -8.72 -1.39 2.57
C LYS A 16 -10.08 -1.98 2.21
N GLU A 17 -10.80 -1.33 1.31
CA GLU A 17 -12.09 -1.83 0.81
C GLU A 17 -11.90 -3.18 0.11
N TYR A 18 -10.98 -3.29 -0.86
CA TYR A 18 -10.75 -4.54 -1.58
C TYR A 18 -10.23 -5.66 -0.68
N TYR A 19 -9.37 -5.34 0.30
CA TYR A 19 -8.98 -6.27 1.35
C TYR A 19 -10.20 -6.83 2.09
N ASN A 20 -11.12 -5.96 2.53
CA ASN A 20 -12.32 -6.36 3.25
C ASN A 20 -13.27 -7.20 2.39
N GLU A 21 -13.40 -6.89 1.10
CA GLU A 21 -14.20 -7.69 0.16
C GLU A 21 -13.68 -9.13 0.02
N VAL A 22 -12.36 -9.33 0.04
CA VAL A 22 -11.77 -10.67 0.00
C VAL A 22 -11.97 -11.41 1.33
N VAL A 23 -11.60 -10.80 2.46
CA VAL A 23 -11.54 -11.53 3.75
C VAL A 23 -12.91 -11.83 4.37
N ASN A 24 -13.96 -11.13 3.93
CA ASN A 24 -15.32 -11.30 4.44
C ASN A 24 -16.25 -12.08 3.50
N SER A 25 -15.74 -12.55 2.35
CA SER A 25 -16.49 -13.36 1.40
C SER A 25 -16.07 -14.83 1.45
N GLU A 26 -17.01 -15.73 1.21
CA GLU A 26 -16.75 -17.16 0.95
C GLU A 26 -16.93 -17.51 -0.54
N ASP A 27 -17.38 -16.57 -1.37
CA ASP A 27 -17.52 -16.75 -2.81
C ASP A 27 -16.17 -16.60 -3.51
N LEU A 28 -15.73 -17.68 -4.18
CA LEU A 28 -14.43 -17.74 -4.83
C LEU A 28 -14.30 -16.77 -6.01
N ASP A 29 -15.37 -16.50 -6.77
CA ASP A 29 -15.32 -15.52 -7.88
C ASP A 29 -15.15 -14.10 -7.34
N HIS A 30 -15.88 -13.80 -6.26
CA HIS A 30 -15.79 -12.52 -5.55
C HIS A 30 -14.39 -12.31 -4.98
N GLN A 31 -13.84 -13.32 -4.30
CA GLN A 31 -12.47 -13.29 -3.78
C GLN A 31 -11.43 -13.11 -4.90
N GLU A 32 -11.56 -13.80 -6.04
CA GLU A 32 -10.62 -13.64 -7.17
C GLU A 32 -10.69 -12.21 -7.72
N ARG A 33 -11.90 -11.68 -7.92
CA ARG A 33 -12.12 -10.33 -8.46
C ARG A 33 -11.50 -9.25 -7.59
N TYR A 34 -11.77 -9.27 -6.29
CA TYR A 34 -11.26 -8.25 -5.37
C TYR A 34 -9.80 -8.48 -4.98
N GLY A 35 -9.31 -9.72 -4.97
CA GLY A 35 -7.89 -10.02 -4.81
C GLY A 35 -7.07 -9.48 -6.00
N ASN A 36 -7.60 -9.59 -7.22
CA ASN A 36 -6.99 -8.97 -8.40
C ASN A 36 -7.04 -7.44 -8.33
N GLN A 37 -8.16 -6.86 -7.89
CA GLN A 37 -8.28 -5.42 -7.71
C GLN A 37 -7.29 -4.88 -6.67
N PHE A 38 -7.22 -5.52 -5.50
CA PHE A 38 -6.23 -5.22 -4.46
C PHE A 38 -4.79 -5.27 -5.02
N THR A 39 -4.49 -6.31 -5.78
CA THR A 39 -3.16 -6.50 -6.40
C THR A 39 -2.81 -5.38 -7.37
N TRP A 40 -3.74 -5.01 -8.25
CA TRP A 40 -3.52 -3.96 -9.25
C TRP A 40 -3.31 -2.59 -8.59
N GLU A 41 -4.15 -2.30 -7.61
CA GLU A 41 -4.15 -1.03 -6.89
C GLU A 41 -2.88 -0.86 -6.06
N LEU A 42 -2.47 -1.91 -5.35
CA LEU A 42 -1.24 -1.89 -4.55
C LEU A 42 -0.01 -1.67 -5.44
N ALA A 43 0.05 -2.36 -6.58
CA ALA A 43 1.16 -2.19 -7.52
C ALA A 43 1.22 -0.77 -8.08
N ARG A 44 0.08 -0.18 -8.45
CA ARG A 44 0.00 1.20 -8.97
C ARG A 44 0.43 2.21 -7.90
N HIS A 45 -0.15 2.08 -6.71
CA HIS A 45 0.08 2.96 -5.57
C HIS A 45 1.56 2.99 -5.18
N SER A 46 2.17 1.82 -4.90
CA SER A 46 3.58 1.77 -4.50
C SER A 46 4.54 2.32 -5.55
N VAL A 47 4.26 2.12 -6.84
CA VAL A 47 5.07 2.72 -7.92
C VAL A 47 4.89 4.23 -7.98
N GLY A 48 3.68 4.73 -7.75
CA GLY A 48 3.40 6.17 -7.68
C GLY A 48 4.24 6.85 -6.62
N GLU A 49 4.31 6.28 -5.42
CA GLU A 49 5.08 6.82 -4.31
C GLU A 49 6.58 6.76 -4.56
N GLU A 50 7.07 5.64 -5.07
CA GLU A 50 8.50 5.47 -5.39
C GLU A 50 9.00 6.43 -6.45
N LEU A 51 8.15 6.80 -7.41
CA LEU A 51 8.48 7.71 -8.51
C LEU A 51 8.27 9.18 -8.17
N ILE A 52 7.36 9.50 -7.25
CA ILE A 52 6.92 10.87 -7.00
C ILE A 52 7.16 11.31 -5.55
N VAL A 53 6.61 10.57 -4.59
CA VAL A 53 6.58 10.97 -3.18
C VAL A 53 7.95 10.86 -2.54
N TYR A 54 8.64 9.73 -2.71
CA TYR A 54 9.95 9.54 -2.08
C TYR A 54 11.01 10.51 -2.65
N PRO A 55 11.09 10.76 -3.97
CA PRO A 55 11.90 11.85 -4.49
C PRO A 55 11.52 13.23 -3.96
N ALA A 56 10.24 13.48 -3.66
CA ALA A 56 9.81 14.71 -3.03
C ALA A 56 10.32 14.82 -1.58
N PHE A 57 10.23 13.74 -0.79
CA PHE A 57 10.85 13.72 0.55
C PHE A 57 12.34 14.05 0.47
N GLU A 58 13.10 13.35 -0.38
CA GLU A 58 14.55 13.56 -0.52
C GLU A 58 14.90 15.00 -0.94
N LYS A 59 14.10 15.59 -1.84
CA LYS A 59 14.33 16.93 -2.38
C LYS A 59 14.00 18.04 -1.40
N TYR A 60 12.88 17.91 -0.69
CA TYR A 60 12.30 19.01 0.08
C TYR A 60 12.59 18.92 1.59
N LEU A 61 12.87 17.72 2.11
CA LEU A 61 13.13 17.49 3.54
C LEU A 61 14.61 17.15 3.86
N GLY A 62 15.50 17.20 2.87
CA GLY A 62 16.94 17.03 3.05
C GLY A 62 17.32 15.66 3.62
N SER A 63 18.18 15.63 4.64
CA SER A 63 18.65 14.36 5.23
C SER A 63 17.54 13.56 5.89
N LYS A 64 16.58 14.22 6.54
CA LYS A 64 15.42 13.56 7.15
C LYS A 64 14.55 12.91 6.08
N GLY A 65 14.30 13.63 4.98
CA GLY A 65 13.55 13.10 3.84
C GLY A 65 14.18 11.87 3.19
N LYS A 66 15.52 11.81 3.14
CA LYS A 66 16.24 10.63 2.66
C LYS A 66 16.08 9.43 3.58
N GLU A 67 16.09 9.64 4.89
CA GLU A 67 15.85 8.57 5.87
C GLU A 67 14.43 8.03 5.74
N MET A 68 13.43 8.92 5.68
CA MET A 68 12.03 8.56 5.45
C MET A 68 11.86 7.74 4.17
N ALA A 69 12.35 8.26 3.03
CA ALA A 69 12.28 7.57 1.74
C ALA A 69 12.94 6.18 1.75
N GLU A 70 14.08 6.02 2.44
CA GLU A 70 14.76 4.73 2.53
C GLU A 70 14.03 3.73 3.42
N ASP A 71 13.37 4.19 4.48
CA ASP A 71 12.56 3.32 5.33
C ASP A 71 11.29 2.87 4.60
N ASP A 72 10.59 3.78 3.93
CA ASP A 72 9.40 3.46 3.13
C ASP A 72 9.73 2.48 1.99
N ARG A 73 10.89 2.65 1.31
CA ARG A 73 11.36 1.69 0.31
C ARG A 73 11.56 0.30 0.88
N LYS A 74 12.06 0.15 2.12
CA LYS A 74 12.23 -1.15 2.77
C LYS A 74 10.87 -1.77 3.12
N GLU A 75 9.94 -0.98 3.64
CA GLU A 75 8.59 -1.44 3.95
C GLU A 75 7.87 -1.89 2.67
N HIS A 76 7.93 -1.10 1.60
CA HIS A 76 7.41 -1.48 0.29
C HIS A 76 8.07 -2.69 -0.32
N HIS A 77 9.38 -2.86 -0.14
CA HIS A 77 10.05 -4.08 -0.58
C HIS A 77 9.42 -5.31 0.07
N ARG A 78 9.19 -5.27 1.39
CA ARG A 78 8.54 -6.36 2.12
C ARG A 78 7.09 -6.59 1.66
N VAL A 79 6.33 -5.52 1.44
CA VAL A 79 4.96 -5.61 0.90
C VAL A 79 4.95 -6.28 -0.47
N LYS A 80 5.89 -5.93 -1.36
CA LYS A 80 6.02 -6.51 -2.71
C LYS A 80 6.40 -7.99 -2.69
N GLU A 81 7.25 -8.42 -1.75
CA GLU A 81 7.53 -9.85 -1.54
C GLU A 81 6.26 -10.64 -1.18
N LEU A 82 5.49 -10.12 -0.22
CA LEU A 82 4.23 -10.74 0.21
C LEU A 82 3.18 -10.73 -0.90
N LEU A 83 3.10 -9.64 -1.67
CA LEU A 83 2.22 -9.55 -2.83
C LEU A 83 2.57 -10.60 -3.89
N LYS A 84 3.87 -10.79 -4.17
CA LYS A 84 4.33 -11.82 -5.10
C LYS A 84 3.93 -13.22 -4.65
N GLU A 85 4.02 -13.52 -3.36
CA GLU A 85 3.55 -14.78 -2.80
C GLU A 85 2.03 -14.93 -2.92
N PHE A 86 1.27 -13.88 -2.58
CA PHE A 86 -0.19 -13.86 -2.71
C PHE A 86 -0.66 -14.12 -4.15
N GLN A 87 0.00 -13.52 -5.14
CA GLN A 87 -0.33 -13.69 -6.56
C GLN A 87 -0.13 -15.12 -7.09
N GLN A 88 0.60 -15.97 -6.38
CA GLN A 88 0.74 -17.39 -6.73
C GLN A 88 -0.43 -18.25 -6.23
N LEU A 89 -1.25 -17.71 -5.32
CA LEU A 89 -2.36 -18.42 -4.69
C LEU A 89 -3.67 -18.17 -5.45
N LYS A 90 -4.60 -19.11 -5.28
CA LYS A 90 -5.98 -19.02 -5.76
C LYS A 90 -6.95 -19.01 -4.58
N PRO A 91 -8.15 -18.40 -4.71
CA PRO A 91 -9.15 -18.36 -3.63
C PRO A 91 -9.47 -19.71 -2.97
N LYS A 92 -9.42 -20.80 -3.74
CA LYS A 92 -9.64 -22.16 -3.24
C LYS A 92 -8.51 -22.70 -2.35
N ASP A 93 -7.35 -22.07 -2.36
CA ASP A 93 -6.20 -22.48 -1.58
C ASP A 93 -6.37 -22.01 -0.13
N SER A 94 -6.16 -22.89 0.85
CA SER A 94 -6.36 -22.57 2.27
C SER A 94 -5.53 -21.37 2.75
N GLU A 95 -4.41 -21.10 2.07
CA GLU A 95 -3.49 -20.02 2.39
C GLU A 95 -3.85 -18.67 1.74
N TYR A 96 -4.86 -18.61 0.85
CA TYR A 96 -5.19 -17.37 0.12
C TYR A 96 -5.53 -16.21 1.05
N VAL A 97 -6.53 -16.40 1.92
CA VAL A 97 -6.95 -15.39 2.90
C VAL A 97 -5.87 -15.16 3.98
N PRO A 98 -5.25 -16.21 4.57
CA PRO A 98 -4.12 -16.02 5.50
C PRO A 98 -2.99 -15.16 4.92
N LYS A 99 -2.57 -15.40 3.67
CA LYS A 99 -1.50 -14.63 3.03
C LYS A 99 -1.90 -13.17 2.81
N LEU A 100 -3.13 -12.91 2.38
CA LEU A 100 -3.62 -11.55 2.23
C LEU A 100 -3.67 -10.81 3.57
N LYS A 101 -4.05 -11.48 4.67
CA LYS A 101 -4.02 -10.91 6.03
C LYS A 101 -2.60 -10.60 6.50
N GLU A 102 -1.64 -11.46 6.19
CA GLU A 102 -0.22 -11.22 6.49
C GLU A 102 0.29 -9.98 5.75
N LEU A 103 0.00 -9.88 4.45
CA LEU A 103 0.33 -8.73 3.61
C LEU A 103 -0.30 -7.46 4.19
N TRP A 104 -1.60 -7.49 4.45
CA TRP A 104 -2.34 -6.35 4.98
C TRP A 104 -1.79 -5.85 6.31
N ARG A 105 -1.36 -6.74 7.20
CA ARG A 105 -0.76 -6.34 8.49
C ARG A 105 0.49 -5.48 8.31
N VAL A 106 1.31 -5.75 7.30
CA VAL A 106 2.51 -4.96 7.00
C VAL A 106 2.10 -3.64 6.33
N LEU A 107 1.27 -3.73 5.29
CA LEU A 107 0.81 -2.57 4.54
C LEU A 107 0.02 -1.57 5.40
N SER A 108 -0.85 -2.03 6.30
CA SER A 108 -1.67 -1.14 7.13
C SER A 108 -0.84 -0.33 8.13
N LYS A 109 0.32 -0.85 8.55
CA LYS A 109 1.25 -0.13 9.41
C LYS A 109 1.94 1.00 8.63
N HIS A 110 2.41 0.67 7.42
CA HIS A 110 2.99 1.64 6.49
C HIS A 110 2.01 2.80 6.21
N ILE A 111 0.77 2.46 5.84
CA ILE A 111 -0.32 3.43 5.61
C ILE A 111 -0.54 4.35 6.83
N GLU A 112 -0.54 3.79 8.05
CA GLU A 112 -0.75 4.58 9.27
C GLU A 112 0.39 5.58 9.52
N GLU A 113 1.63 5.18 9.22
CA GLU A 113 2.82 6.03 9.37
C GLU A 113 2.81 7.15 8.32
N GLU A 114 2.54 6.83 7.05
CA GLU A 114 2.47 7.81 5.97
C GLU A 114 1.38 8.87 6.21
N GLU A 115 0.16 8.43 6.55
CA GLU A 115 -0.97 9.36 6.77
C GLU A 115 -0.80 10.24 8.01
N ARG A 116 -0.12 9.75 9.05
CA ARG A 116 0.06 10.51 10.31
C ARG A 116 1.29 11.38 10.34
N SER A 117 2.36 10.98 9.66
CA SER A 117 3.68 11.60 9.77
C SER A 117 4.16 12.14 8.45
N ASP A 118 4.26 11.29 7.43
CA ASP A 118 5.16 11.57 6.31
C ASP A 118 4.51 12.53 5.31
N LEU A 119 3.25 12.29 4.98
CA LEU A 119 2.44 13.17 4.15
C LEU A 119 2.23 14.56 4.80
N PRO A 120 1.80 14.68 6.07
CA PRO A 120 1.77 15.98 6.76
C PRO A 120 3.13 16.68 6.79
N THR A 121 4.23 15.95 6.99
CA THR A 121 5.58 16.54 7.03
C THR A 121 5.98 17.12 5.67
N LEU A 122 5.65 16.43 4.58
CA LEU A 122 5.94 16.92 3.22
C LEU A 122 5.09 18.13 2.85
N GLU A 123 3.80 18.11 3.17
CA GLU A 123 2.87 19.19 2.82
C GLU A 123 2.97 20.41 3.76
N ALA A 124 3.57 20.28 4.95
CA ALA A 124 3.84 21.42 5.84
C ALA A 124 4.87 22.42 5.30
N LEU A 125 5.43 22.17 4.11
CA LEU A 125 6.37 23.05 3.42
C LEU A 125 5.70 24.13 2.55
N ASP A 126 4.37 24.09 2.41
CA ASP A 126 3.56 25.12 1.73
C ASP A 126 3.32 26.38 2.60
#